data_AF-A0A846GGQ8-F1
#
_entry.id   AF-A0A846GGQ8-F1
#
_cell.length_a   1.000
_cell.length_b   1.000
_cell.length_c   1.000
_cell.angle_alpha   90.00
_cell.angle_beta   90.00
_cell.angle_gamma   90.00
#
_symmetry.space_group_name_H-M   'P 1'
#
loop_
_entity.id
_entity.type
_entity.pdbx_description
1 polymer ?
#
loop_
_entity_poly.entity_id
_entity_poly.type
_entity_poly.pdbx_seq_one_letter_code
_entity_poly.pdbx_strand_id
1 'polypeptide(L)'
;ALGSDGYELAKTYPADEDLIDVLSQASAVNNAGRRTVIYLAIKTCSADGELHPDEMAKIYQIAEKLGLAKDVVDSLKELCAEEAQVREKRIGLLFPDGAPY
;
A
#
# COMPACT_ATOMS: atom_id res chain seq x y z
N ALA A 1 -15.68 -13.38 -0.80
CA ALA A 1 -16.74 -12.99 0.13
C ALA A 1 -16.33 -13.47 1.52
N LEU A 2 -16.23 -12.57 2.50
CA LEU A 2 -16.15 -13.01 3.90
C LEU A 2 -17.45 -13.78 4.16
N GLY A 3 -17.38 -15.08 4.42
CA GLY A 3 -18.55 -15.90 4.70
C GLY A 3 -19.30 -15.40 5.94
N SER A 4 -20.45 -16.00 6.24
CA SER A 4 -21.27 -15.74 7.44
C SER A 4 -20.44 -15.58 8.72
N ASP A 5 -19.35 -16.33 8.83
CA ASP A 5 -18.50 -16.41 10.01
C ASP A 5 -17.71 -15.12 10.27
N GLY A 6 -17.26 -14.42 9.22
CA GLY A 6 -16.57 -13.13 9.38
C GLY A 6 -17.52 -12.03 9.83
N TYR A 7 -18.77 -12.07 9.37
CA TYR A 7 -19.81 -11.13 9.78
C TYR A 7 -20.22 -11.33 11.24
N GLU A 8 -20.42 -12.58 11.67
CA GLU A 8 -20.76 -12.87 13.07
C GLU A 8 -19.59 -12.54 14.02
N LEU A 9 -18.35 -12.83 13.62
CA LEU A 9 -17.17 -12.44 14.38
C LEU A 9 -17.06 -10.93 14.54
N ALA A 10 -17.30 -10.16 13.48
CA ALA A 10 -17.21 -8.70 13.51
C ALA A 10 -18.20 -8.03 14.50
N LYS A 11 -19.31 -8.68 14.85
CA LYS A 11 -20.28 -8.15 15.83
C LYS A 11 -19.74 -8.14 17.25
N THR A 12 -18.84 -9.07 17.58
CA THR A 12 -18.29 -9.26 18.93
C THR A 12 -16.80 -8.98 19.00
N TYR A 13 -16.18 -8.62 17.87
CA TYR A 13 -14.76 -8.29 17.78
C TYR A 13 -14.48 -6.96 18.51
N PRO A 14 -13.69 -6.96 19.60
CA PRO A 14 -13.45 -5.77 20.42
C PRO A 14 -12.62 -4.71 19.70
N ALA A 15 -11.77 -5.11 18.76
CA ALA A 15 -10.93 -4.24 17.94
C ALA A 15 -10.03 -3.29 18.75
N ASP A 16 -9.56 -3.75 19.91
CA ASP A 16 -8.66 -3.03 20.82
C ASP A 16 -7.21 -3.54 20.75
N GLU A 17 -6.93 -4.52 19.89
CA GLU A 17 -5.58 -5.05 19.68
C GLU A 17 -4.69 -4.08 18.89
N ASP A 18 -3.37 -4.20 19.07
CA ASP A 18 -2.42 -3.49 18.23
C ASP A 18 -2.51 -4.02 16.79
N LEU A 19 -2.73 -3.11 15.83
CA LEU A 19 -2.91 -3.46 14.42
C LEU A 19 -1.70 -4.20 13.84
N ILE A 20 -0.50 -3.92 14.31
CA ILE A 20 0.72 -4.58 13.83
C ILE A 20 0.72 -6.03 14.30
N ASP A 21 0.34 -6.27 15.55
CA ASP A 21 0.25 -7.62 16.10
C ASP A 21 -0.80 -8.42 15.32
N VAL A 22 -1.98 -7.84 15.05
CA VAL A 22 -3.03 -8.45 14.22
C VAL A 22 -2.54 -8.77 12.81
N LEU A 23 -1.87 -7.82 12.16
CA LEU A 23 -1.36 -7.99 10.80
C LEU A 23 -0.24 -9.03 10.71
N SER A 24 0.63 -9.11 11.73
CA SER A 24 1.74 -10.07 11.77
C SER A 24 1.26 -11.53 11.85
N GLN A 25 0.08 -11.76 12.44
CA GLN A 25 -0.51 -13.09 12.63
C GLN A 25 -1.46 -13.50 11.49
N ALA A 26 -1.83 -12.56 10.61
CA ALA A 26 -2.79 -12.82 9.55
C ALA A 26 -2.18 -13.66 8.42
N SER A 27 -2.82 -14.78 8.07
CA SER A 27 -2.39 -15.65 6.95
C SER A 27 -2.44 -14.95 5.58
N ALA A 28 -3.30 -13.94 5.44
CA ALA A 28 -3.37 -13.06 4.28
C ALA A 28 -2.10 -12.20 4.09
N VAL A 29 -1.31 -12.01 5.15
CA VAL A 29 -0.06 -11.24 5.19
C VAL A 29 1.14 -12.18 4.95
N ASN A 30 1.00 -13.08 3.99
CA ASN A 30 2.12 -13.85 3.45
C ASN A 30 3.13 -12.92 2.74
N ASN A 31 4.22 -13.45 2.17
CA ASN A 31 5.24 -12.61 1.53
C ASN A 31 4.66 -11.67 0.46
N ALA A 32 3.75 -12.17 -0.39
CA ALA A 32 3.09 -11.36 -1.41
C ALA A 32 2.14 -10.33 -0.79
N GLY A 33 1.34 -10.71 0.19
CA GLY A 33 0.42 -9.81 0.89
C GLY A 33 1.13 -8.61 1.51
N ARG A 34 2.27 -8.85 2.19
CA ARG A 34 3.10 -7.80 2.78
C ARG A 34 3.60 -6.80 1.74
N ARG A 35 4.15 -7.30 0.63
CA ARG A 35 4.64 -6.45 -0.47
C ARG A 35 3.50 -5.63 -1.07
N THR A 36 2.32 -6.23 -1.27
CA THR A 36 1.14 -5.55 -1.80
C THR A 36 0.65 -4.43 -0.88
N VAL A 37 0.61 -4.66 0.44
CA VAL A 37 0.23 -3.63 1.41
C VAL A 37 1.18 -2.43 1.35
N ILE A 38 2.49 -2.68 1.36
CA ILE A 38 3.48 -1.59 1.28
C ILE A 38 3.43 -0.87 -0.07
N TYR A 39 3.31 -1.59 -1.18
CA TYR A 39 3.13 -1.00 -2.51
C TYR A 39 1.89 -0.09 -2.55
N LEU A 40 0.75 -0.56 -2.04
CA LEU A 40 -0.47 0.22 -2.03
C LEU A 40 -0.36 1.45 -1.14
N ALA A 41 0.31 1.33 0.01
CA ALA A 41 0.58 2.47 0.89
C ALA A 41 1.41 3.55 0.18
N ILE A 42 2.54 3.17 -0.46
CA ILE A 42 3.38 4.10 -1.25
C ILE A 42 2.54 4.77 -2.34
N LYS A 43 1.80 3.98 -3.12
CA LYS A 43 0.99 4.49 -4.23
C LYS A 43 -0.12 5.44 -3.78
N THR A 44 -0.69 5.20 -2.60
CA THR A 44 -1.78 6.01 -2.05
C THR A 44 -1.24 7.32 -1.48
N CYS A 45 -0.13 7.29 -0.75
CA CYS A 45 0.53 8.50 -0.26
C CYS A 45 1.04 9.36 -1.41
N SER A 46 1.57 8.77 -2.49
CA SER A 46 2.01 9.52 -3.68
C SER A 46 0.87 10.04 -4.58
N ALA A 47 -0.39 9.84 -4.22
CA ALA A 47 -1.53 10.12 -5.11
C ALA A 47 -1.77 11.63 -5.33
N ASP A 48 -1.38 12.46 -4.37
CA ASP A 48 -1.42 13.93 -4.46
C ASP A 48 -0.22 14.54 -5.21
N GLY A 49 0.74 13.69 -5.59
CA GLY A 49 1.91 14.06 -6.38
C GLY A 49 3.21 14.19 -5.58
N GLU A 50 3.16 14.13 -4.25
CA GLU A 50 4.37 14.24 -3.42
C GLU A 50 4.35 13.27 -2.24
N LEU A 51 5.26 12.30 -2.24
CA LEU A 51 5.48 11.44 -1.07
C LEU A 51 6.39 12.16 -0.07
N HIS A 52 5.83 12.64 1.03
CA HIS A 52 6.58 13.41 2.02
C HIS A 52 7.58 12.50 2.78
N PRO A 53 8.77 12.98 3.17
CA PRO A 53 9.75 12.19 3.91
C PRO A 53 9.20 11.52 5.18
N ASP A 54 8.29 12.19 5.89
CA ASP A 54 7.64 11.66 7.10
C ASP A 54 6.71 10.48 6.82
N GLU A 55 6.04 10.49 5.66
CA GLU A 55 5.20 9.36 5.22
C GLU A 55 6.08 8.18 4.85
N MET A 56 7.19 8.43 4.14
CA MET A 56 8.16 7.39 3.81
C MET A 56 8.77 6.77 5.07
N ALA A 57 9.10 7.58 6.08
CA ALA A 57 9.61 7.08 7.36
C ALA A 57 8.61 6.13 8.04
N LYS A 58 7.32 6.47 8.05
CA LYS A 58 6.25 5.60 8.56
C LYS A 58 6.11 4.32 7.75
N ILE A 59 6.20 4.40 6.42
CA ILE A 59 6.14 3.22 5.53
C ILE A 59 7.29 2.26 5.84
N TYR A 60 8.51 2.75 6.03
CA TYR A 60 9.64 1.90 6.44
C TYR A 60 9.41 1.23 7.80
N GLN A 61 8.90 1.97 8.79
CA GLN A 61 8.59 1.41 10.12
C GLN A 61 7.55 0.28 10.03
N ILE A 62 6.50 0.46 9.22
CA ILE A 62 5.47 -0.57 9.01
C ILE A 62 6.06 -1.75 8.25
N ALA A 63 6.87 -1.51 7.21
CA ALA A 63 7.50 -2.58 6.43
C ALA A 63 8.44 -3.44 7.29
N GLU A 64 9.24 -2.83 8.16
CA GLU A 64 10.11 -3.53 9.11
C GLU A 64 9.30 -4.41 10.06
N LYS A 65 8.20 -3.87 10.62
CA LYS A 65 7.28 -4.62 11.48
C LYS A 65 6.60 -5.80 10.76
N LEU A 66 6.36 -5.66 9.46
CA LEU A 66 5.89 -6.75 8.60
C LEU A 66 7.03 -7.71 8.18
N GLY A 67 8.28 -7.46 8.58
CA GLY A 67 9.43 -8.30 8.23
C GLY A 67 9.85 -8.18 6.77
N LEU A 68 9.65 -7.01 6.15
CA LEU A 68 10.21 -6.67 4.84
C LEU A 68 11.52 -5.92 5.01
N ALA A 69 12.52 -6.33 4.25
CA ALA A 69 13.79 -5.64 4.20
C ALA A 69 13.68 -4.31 3.45
N LYS A 70 14.51 -3.35 3.84
CA LYS A 70 14.48 -1.98 3.31
C LYS A 70 14.67 -1.93 1.79
N ASP A 71 15.56 -2.75 1.25
CA ASP A 71 15.83 -2.88 -0.18
C ASP A 71 14.58 -3.25 -0.99
N VAL A 72 13.75 -4.15 -0.46
CA VAL A 72 12.46 -4.51 -1.08
C VAL A 72 11.54 -3.29 -1.12
N VAL A 73 11.48 -2.51 -0.05
CA VAL A 73 10.66 -1.29 0.01
C VAL A 73 11.18 -0.24 -0.97
N ASP A 74 12.49 -0.10 -1.10
CA ASP A 74 13.13 0.79 -2.06
C ASP A 74 12.76 0.40 -3.50
N SER A 75 12.82 -0.88 -3.85
CA SER A 75 12.37 -1.37 -5.17
C SER A 75 10.88 -1.14 -5.43
N LEU A 76 10.03 -1.26 -4.41
CA LEU A 76 8.60 -0.95 -4.54
C LEU A 76 8.38 0.55 -4.78
N LYS A 77 9.14 1.41 -4.12
CA LYS A 77 9.11 2.85 -4.33
C LYS A 77 9.53 3.22 -5.76
N GLU A 78 10.60 2.63 -6.25
CA GLU A 78 11.06 2.81 -7.63
C GLU A 78 9.97 2.39 -8.64
N LEU A 79 9.36 1.21 -8.44
CA LEU A 79 8.25 0.74 -9.28
C LEU A 79 7.08 1.75 -9.31
N CYS A 80 6.68 2.30 -8.16
CA CYS A 80 5.62 3.31 -8.11
C CYS A 80 5.98 4.58 -8.90
N ALA A 81 7.25 5.01 -8.86
CA ALA A 81 7.72 6.16 -9.63
C ALA A 81 7.72 5.87 -11.14
N GLU A 82 8.15 4.69 -11.56
CA GLU A 82 8.08 4.25 -12.97
C GLU A 82 6.63 4.20 -13.48
N GLU A 83 5.71 3.66 -12.69
CA GLU A 83 4.27 3.65 -13.03
C GLU A 83 3.70 5.05 -13.20
N ALA A 84 4.11 6.01 -12.36
CA ALA A 84 3.70 7.40 -12.47
C ALA A 84 4.18 8.03 -13.78
N GLN A 85 5.45 7.81 -14.14
CA GLN A 85 6.00 8.29 -15.42
C GLN A 85 5.28 7.68 -16.63
N VAL A 86 4.99 6.38 -16.59
CA VAL A 86 4.22 5.70 -17.65
C VAL A 86 2.80 6.28 -17.74
N ARG A 87 2.17 6.57 -16.60
CA ARG A 87 0.86 7.21 -16.55
C ARG A 87 0.88 8.60 -17.17
N GLU A 88 1.86 9.43 -16.84
CA GLU A 88 2.04 10.77 -17.41
C GLU A 88 2.25 10.71 -18.93
N LYS A 89 3.14 9.84 -19.39
CA LYS A 89 3.37 9.60 -20.82
C LYS A 89 2.08 9.18 -21.54
N ARG A 90 1.30 8.29 -20.93
CA ARG A 90 0.01 7.83 -21.48
C ARG A 90 -1.00 8.98 -21.56
N ILE A 91 -1.09 9.82 -20.53
CA ILE A 91 -1.98 11.00 -20.53
C ILE A 91 -1.57 11.97 -21.64
N GLY A 92 -0.29 12.32 -21.74
CA GLY A 92 0.19 13.25 -22.78
C GLY A 92 -0.01 12.73 -24.21
N LEU A 93 0.07 11.41 -24.43
CA LEU A 93 -0.16 10.81 -25.74
C LEU A 93 -1.65 10.75 -26.11
N LEU A 94 -2.52 10.44 -25.15
CA LEU A 94 -3.96 10.26 -25.41
C LEU A 94 -4.74 11.57 -25.37
N PHE A 95 -4.28 12.54 -24.59
CA PHE A 95 -4.97 13.80 -24.30
C PHE A 95 -4.04 15.00 -24.50
N PRO A 96 -3.51 15.23 -25.72
CA PRO A 96 -2.57 16.32 -25.99
C PRO A 96 -3.16 17.71 -25.73
N ASP A 97 -4.48 17.85 -25.90
CA ASP A 97 -5.21 19.13 -25.72
C ASP A 97 -5.91 19.23 -24.36
N GLY A 98 -5.60 18.32 -23.42
CA GLY A 98 -6.23 18.23 -22.11
C GLY A 98 -7.23 17.08 -21.98
N ALA A 99 -7.54 16.72 -20.73
CA ALA A 99 -8.47 15.64 -20.44
C ALA A 99 -9.91 16.01 -20.86
N PRO A 100 -10.69 15.09 -21.44
CA PRO A 100 -12.04 15.36 -21.91
C PRO A 100 -13.09 15.48 -20.78
N TYR A 101 -12.68 15.36 -19.52
CA TYR A 101 -13.50 15.45 -18.31
C TYR A 101 -12.73 16.12 -17.17
#